data_AF-A0AAE2YEI5-F1
#
_entry.id   AF-A0AAE2YEI5-F1
#
_cell.length_a   1.000
_cell.length_b   1.000
_cell.length_c   1.000
_cell.angle_alpha   90.00
_cell.angle_beta   90.00
_cell.angle_gamma   90.00
#
_symmetry.space_group_name_H-M   'P 1'
#
loop_
_entity.id
_entity.type
_entity.pdbx_description
1 polymer ?
#
loop_
_entity_poly.entity_id
_entity_poly.type
_entity_poly.pdbx_seq_one_letter_code
_entity_poly.pdbx_strand_id
1 'polypeptide(L)'
;MQEDSLESGLLNFGRDDVVRIGSALDALVSILCVVRAFAPEYNFDSAAEENIRRLLETVRDTLDLTMDKFGLRNRAWVKGTDVRAVDFSGVLFIVVSSSARKRLLDLGVDPRFVVVTGGPLDVSDVKILNPNISDGALENVRRKVESVWRDIERKAPEARRVLILAEAGNRGDLMVSERAGEIERRTGVKTFVKIFSSLKDLSPEFFEEFLGDANV
;
A
#
# COMPACT_ATOMS: atom_id res chain seq x y z
N MET A 1 -0.31 -1.56 48.41
CA MET A 1 0.75 -0.54 48.24
C MET A 1 2.03 -1.25 47.85
N GLN A 2 2.24 -1.37 46.55
CA GLN A 2 3.53 -1.69 45.95
C GLN A 2 3.66 -0.67 44.82
N GLU A 3 4.57 0.27 45.01
CA GLU A 3 5.02 1.20 44.00
C GLU A 3 5.81 0.38 42.98
N ASP A 4 5.21 0.14 41.82
CA ASP A 4 5.96 -0.29 40.65
C ASP A 4 6.48 0.96 39.94
N SER A 5 7.76 1.17 40.16
CA SER A 5 8.68 2.03 39.44
C SER A 5 8.56 1.87 37.92
N LEU A 6 7.81 2.79 37.29
CA LEU A 6 8.02 3.16 35.89
C LEU A 6 8.94 4.39 35.90
N GLU A 7 10.24 4.15 35.83
CA GLU A 7 11.19 5.16 35.41
C GLU A 7 10.79 5.65 34.01
N SER A 8 10.10 6.79 33.98
CA SER A 8 10.01 7.63 32.81
C SER A 8 11.41 8.16 32.50
N GLY A 9 12.19 7.40 31.73
CA GLY A 9 13.39 7.91 31.08
C GLY A 9 13.00 9.10 30.21
N LEU A 10 13.19 10.31 30.72
CA LEU A 10 12.98 11.55 30.00
C LEU A 10 13.85 11.54 28.73
N LEU A 11 13.21 11.34 27.58
CA LEU A 11 13.79 11.58 26.26
C LEU A 11 14.23 13.05 26.20
N ASN A 12 15.50 13.32 26.47
CA ASN A 12 16.02 14.68 26.50
C ASN A 12 16.43 15.12 25.09
N PHE A 13 15.82 16.20 24.60
CA PHE A 13 16.14 16.84 23.32
C PHE A 13 17.50 17.53 23.46
N GLY A 14 18.55 16.86 22.99
CA GLY A 14 19.93 17.27 23.19
C GLY A 14 20.41 18.26 22.14
N ARG A 15 21.54 18.91 22.42
CA ARG A 15 22.22 19.83 21.49
C ARG A 15 22.45 19.20 20.11
N ASP A 16 22.80 17.92 20.06
CA ASP A 16 23.05 17.20 18.82
C ASP A 16 21.78 17.02 17.97
N ASP A 17 20.60 16.93 18.59
CA ASP A 17 19.32 16.81 17.87
C ASP A 17 18.92 18.15 17.25
N VAL A 18 19.14 19.25 17.99
CA VAL A 18 18.96 20.62 17.47
C VAL A 18 19.83 20.83 16.24
N VAL A 19 21.10 20.42 16.31
CA VAL A 19 22.05 20.54 15.19
C VAL A 19 21.58 19.68 14.00
N ARG A 20 21.16 18.44 14.23
CA ARG A 20 20.65 17.56 13.15
C ARG A 20 19.43 18.13 12.47
N ILE A 21 18.43 18.58 13.23
CA ILE A 21 17.22 19.19 12.67
C ILE A 21 17.57 20.48 11.92
N GLY A 22 18.48 21.30 12.46
CA GLY A 22 19.01 22.47 11.78
C GLY A 22 19.62 22.11 10.41
N SER A 23 20.50 21.11 10.36
CA SER A 23 21.11 20.64 9.11
C SER A 23 20.09 20.13 8.09
N ALA A 24 19.03 19.46 8.54
CA ALA A 24 17.96 19.01 7.65
C ALA A 24 17.16 20.19 7.07
N LEU A 25 16.88 21.21 7.89
CA LEU A 25 16.20 22.43 7.44
C LEU A 25 17.08 23.22 6.46
N ASP A 26 18.38 23.34 6.72
CA ASP A 26 19.32 24.02 5.82
C ASP A 26 19.42 23.32 4.46
N ALA A 27 19.37 21.99 4.44
CA ALA A 27 19.33 21.20 3.20
C ALA A 27 18.03 21.44 2.42
N LEU A 28 16.87 21.52 3.10
CA LEU A 28 15.59 21.86 2.47
C LEU A 28 15.59 23.30 1.91
N VAL A 29 16.15 24.25 2.63
CA VAL A 29 16.33 25.63 2.14
C VAL A 29 17.25 25.64 0.92
N SER A 30 18.32 24.84 0.92
CA SER A 30 19.23 24.71 -0.21
C SER A 30 18.54 24.13 -1.45
N ILE A 31 17.67 23.11 -1.28
CA ILE A 31 16.83 22.58 -2.36
C ILE A 31 15.95 23.70 -2.93
N LEU A 32 15.29 24.47 -2.07
CA LEU A 32 14.43 25.58 -2.50
C LEU A 32 15.22 26.63 -3.28
N CYS A 33 16.47 26.91 -2.91
CA CYS A 33 17.34 27.81 -3.67
C CYS A 33 17.65 27.27 -5.07
N VAL A 34 17.95 25.96 -5.19
CA VAL A 34 18.15 25.33 -6.50
C VAL A 34 16.86 25.42 -7.32
N VAL A 35 15.72 25.04 -6.76
CA VAL A 35 14.40 25.12 -7.44
C VAL A 35 14.11 26.53 -7.95
N ARG A 36 14.37 27.56 -7.14
CA ARG A 36 14.16 28.96 -7.53
C ARG A 36 15.10 29.43 -8.63
N ALA A 37 16.33 28.90 -8.70
CA ALA A 37 17.28 29.25 -9.74
C ALA A 37 16.82 28.83 -11.14
N PHE A 38 15.96 27.82 -11.23
CA PHE A 38 15.38 27.33 -12.49
C PHE A 38 13.98 27.89 -12.77
N ALA A 39 13.45 28.78 -11.93
CA ALA A 39 12.16 29.41 -12.20
C ALA A 39 12.24 30.38 -13.41
N PRO A 40 11.16 30.53 -14.19
CA PRO A 40 9.84 29.91 -14.00
C PRO A 40 9.67 28.57 -14.73
N GLU A 41 10.62 28.17 -15.56
CA GLU A 41 10.45 27.03 -16.47
C GLU A 41 10.76 25.68 -15.79
N TYR A 42 11.51 25.69 -14.70
CA TYR A 42 11.89 24.52 -13.90
C TYR A 42 12.55 23.38 -14.70
N ASN A 43 13.27 23.73 -15.77
CA ASN A 43 14.02 22.80 -16.60
C ASN A 43 15.37 22.49 -15.93
N PHE A 44 15.37 21.57 -14.97
CA PHE A 44 16.59 21.15 -14.26
C PHE A 44 17.55 20.43 -15.19
N ASP A 45 18.84 20.78 -15.10
CA ASP A 45 19.91 19.97 -15.72
C ASP A 45 20.27 18.78 -14.82
N SER A 46 21.00 17.81 -15.37
CA SER A 46 21.39 16.60 -14.62
C SER A 46 22.25 16.90 -13.39
N ALA A 47 22.95 18.03 -13.34
CA ALA A 47 23.76 18.41 -12.17
C ALA A 47 22.86 18.96 -11.05
N ALA A 48 21.86 19.76 -11.39
CA ALA A 48 20.86 20.28 -10.46
C ALA A 48 19.99 19.14 -9.89
N GLU A 49 19.55 18.20 -10.73
CA GLU A 49 18.81 17.02 -10.30
C GLU A 49 19.61 16.16 -9.31
N GLU A 50 20.88 15.90 -9.63
CA GLU A 50 21.77 15.12 -8.77
C GLU A 50 22.09 15.85 -7.46
N ASN A 51 22.18 17.18 -7.48
CA ASN A 51 22.33 17.99 -6.27
C ASN A 51 21.09 17.91 -5.38
N ILE A 52 19.89 18.08 -5.96
CA ILE A 52 18.62 17.94 -5.23
C ILE A 52 18.50 16.54 -4.62
N ARG A 53 18.83 15.50 -5.39
CA ARG A 53 18.82 14.10 -4.92
C ARG A 53 19.69 13.93 -3.67
N ARG A 54 20.94 14.37 -3.71
CA ARG A 54 21.86 14.27 -2.57
C ARG A 54 21.39 15.05 -1.34
N LEU A 55 20.80 16.23 -1.55
CA LEU A 55 20.22 17.02 -0.45
C LEU A 55 19.01 16.29 0.17
N LEU A 56 18.14 15.69 -0.64
CA LEU A 56 17.00 14.91 -0.16
C LEU A 56 17.43 13.66 0.62
N GLU A 57 18.46 12.95 0.15
CA GLU A 57 19.04 11.81 0.88
C GLU A 57 19.60 12.25 2.24
N THR A 58 20.30 13.38 2.28
CA THR A 58 20.83 13.96 3.52
C THR A 58 19.71 14.31 4.51
N VAL A 59 18.62 14.91 4.03
CA VAL A 59 17.43 15.22 4.84
C VAL A 59 16.84 13.93 5.41
N ARG A 60 16.61 12.93 4.56
CA ARG A 60 16.05 11.64 4.98
C ARG A 60 16.90 10.99 6.05
N ASP A 61 18.19 10.84 5.82
CA ASP A 61 19.07 10.12 6.74
C ASP A 61 19.20 10.84 8.10
N THR A 62 19.21 12.19 8.08
CA THR A 62 19.28 13.01 9.29
C THR A 62 17.98 12.96 10.11
N LEU A 63 16.84 13.00 9.42
CA LEU A 63 15.53 12.88 10.07
C LEU A 63 15.30 11.46 10.59
N ASP A 64 15.73 10.44 9.88
CA ASP A 64 15.63 9.03 10.30
C ASP A 64 16.34 8.79 11.65
N LEU A 65 17.58 9.27 11.79
CA LEU A 65 18.34 9.16 13.04
C LEU A 65 17.67 9.90 14.20
N THR A 66 17.03 11.03 13.89
CA THR A 66 16.30 11.83 14.88
C THR A 66 15.00 11.12 15.27
N MET A 67 14.25 10.60 14.29
CA MET A 67 13.02 9.85 14.49
C MET A 67 13.25 8.55 15.26
N ASP A 68 14.35 7.82 14.99
CA ASP A 68 14.78 6.65 15.76
C ASP A 68 14.92 6.96 17.25
N LYS A 69 15.64 8.05 17.56
CA LYS A 69 15.92 8.45 18.94
C LYS A 69 14.64 8.74 19.73
N PHE A 70 13.62 9.31 19.10
CA PHE A 70 12.33 9.60 19.73
C PHE A 70 11.32 8.45 19.63
N GLY A 71 11.76 7.26 19.21
CA GLY A 71 10.88 6.10 19.02
C GLY A 71 9.76 6.38 17.99
N LEU A 72 10.02 7.27 17.03
CA LEU A 72 9.07 7.66 15.98
C LEU A 72 9.16 6.73 14.76
N ARG A 73 10.25 5.98 14.56
CA ARG A 73 10.41 5.06 13.41
C ARG A 73 9.40 3.92 13.37
N ASN A 74 8.91 3.48 14.54
CA ASN A 74 7.93 2.39 14.70
C ASN A 74 6.58 2.86 15.28
N ARG A 75 6.40 4.18 15.44
CA ARG A 75 5.05 4.70 15.51
C ARG A 75 4.53 4.74 14.08
N ALA A 76 3.95 3.61 13.65
CA ALA A 76 2.90 3.64 12.63
C ALA A 76 2.11 4.91 12.86
N TRP A 77 1.93 5.76 11.85
CA TRP A 77 1.24 7.04 11.95
C TRP A 77 -0.04 6.93 12.80
N VAL A 78 0.06 7.14 14.12
CA VAL A 78 -1.08 7.13 15.02
C VAL A 78 -1.52 8.57 15.13
N LYS A 79 -2.56 8.87 14.34
CA LYS A 79 -3.61 9.87 14.56
C LYS A 79 -3.15 11.26 15.00
N GLY A 80 -3.11 12.17 14.03
CA GLY A 80 -2.97 13.60 14.29
C GLY A 80 -3.53 14.54 13.22
N THR A 81 -4.15 14.01 12.17
CA THR A 81 -4.93 14.80 11.22
C THR A 81 -6.26 14.09 11.00
N ASP A 82 -7.33 14.88 10.96
CA ASP A 82 -8.66 14.53 10.45
C ASP A 82 -8.56 14.09 8.98
N VAL A 83 -7.90 12.95 8.71
CA VAL A 83 -8.11 12.21 7.49
C VAL A 83 -9.51 11.65 7.67
N ARG A 84 -10.46 12.08 6.84
CA ARG A 84 -11.78 11.47 6.78
C ARG A 84 -11.54 9.97 6.74
N ALA A 85 -11.98 9.24 7.77
CA ALA A 85 -11.79 7.80 7.80
C ALA A 85 -12.44 7.26 6.53
N VAL A 86 -11.61 6.77 5.60
CA VAL A 86 -12.09 6.26 4.32
C VAL A 86 -13.09 5.15 4.62
N ASP A 87 -14.33 5.35 4.20
CA ASP A 87 -15.37 4.36 4.43
C ASP A 87 -15.22 3.22 3.42
N PHE A 88 -14.59 2.14 3.87
CA PHE A 88 -14.44 0.91 3.10
C PHE A 88 -15.68 0.00 3.15
N SER A 89 -16.76 0.43 3.81
CA SER A 89 -17.95 -0.41 3.97
C SER A 89 -18.56 -0.78 2.61
N GLY A 90 -18.91 -2.06 2.46
CA GLY A 90 -19.50 -2.57 1.23
C GLY A 90 -18.54 -2.69 0.04
N VAL A 91 -17.21 -2.69 0.25
CA VAL A 91 -16.23 -2.99 -0.80
C VAL A 91 -15.55 -4.32 -0.50
N LEU A 92 -15.71 -5.31 -1.37
CA LEU A 92 -14.94 -6.56 -1.32
C LEU A 92 -13.63 -6.40 -2.10
N PHE A 93 -12.50 -6.53 -1.42
CA PHE A 93 -11.18 -6.46 -2.02
C PHE A 93 -10.68 -7.84 -2.42
N ILE A 94 -10.18 -7.95 -3.64
CA ILE A 94 -9.50 -9.15 -4.15
C ILE A 94 -8.05 -8.78 -4.44
N VAL A 95 -7.13 -9.49 -3.80
CA VAL A 95 -5.69 -9.32 -3.96
C VAL A 95 -5.02 -10.69 -4.13
N VAL A 96 -3.85 -10.73 -4.75
CA VAL A 96 -3.12 -12.00 -4.92
C VAL A 96 -2.22 -12.29 -3.73
N SER A 97 -1.56 -11.27 -3.18
CA SER A 97 -0.52 -11.44 -2.17
C SER A 97 -1.01 -11.15 -0.74
N SER A 98 -0.41 -11.85 0.23
CA SER A 98 -0.64 -11.60 1.66
C SER A 98 -0.10 -10.25 2.11
N SER A 99 0.94 -9.73 1.46
CA SER A 99 1.47 -8.38 1.69
C SER A 99 0.45 -7.30 1.31
N ALA A 100 -0.22 -7.43 0.17
CA ALA A 100 -1.29 -6.53 -0.23
C ALA A 100 -2.47 -6.59 0.75
N ARG A 101 -2.85 -7.80 1.21
CA ARG A 101 -3.85 -7.94 2.29
C ARG A 101 -3.42 -7.19 3.54
N LYS A 102 -2.18 -7.39 4.01
CA LYS A 102 -1.68 -6.70 5.21
C LYS A 102 -1.81 -5.18 5.06
N ARG A 103 -1.44 -4.64 3.89
CA ARG A 103 -1.56 -3.21 3.60
C ARG A 103 -3.01 -2.72 3.69
N LEU A 104 -3.98 -3.45 3.15
CA LEU A 104 -5.40 -3.11 3.29
C LEU A 104 -5.86 -3.10 4.74
N LEU A 105 -5.43 -4.09 5.54
CA LEU A 105 -5.75 -4.14 6.97
C LEU A 105 -5.13 -2.97 7.73
N ASP A 106 -3.89 -2.60 7.42
CA ASP A 106 -3.19 -1.45 8.00
C ASP A 106 -3.90 -0.12 7.66
N LEU A 107 -4.64 -0.08 6.55
CA LEU A 107 -5.48 1.05 6.14
C LEU A 107 -6.88 1.04 6.79
N GLY A 108 -7.23 0.00 7.54
CA GLY A 108 -8.50 -0.10 8.25
C GLY A 108 -9.60 -0.89 7.54
N VAL A 109 -9.28 -1.61 6.46
CA VAL A 109 -10.23 -2.53 5.81
C VAL A 109 -10.54 -3.71 6.72
N ASP A 110 -11.82 -4.04 6.89
CA ASP A 110 -12.24 -5.22 7.66
C ASP A 110 -11.79 -6.51 6.95
N PRO A 111 -11.08 -7.44 7.64
CA PRO A 111 -10.63 -8.70 7.07
C PRO A 111 -11.72 -9.55 6.40
N ARG A 112 -12.99 -9.40 6.80
CA ARG A 112 -14.13 -10.11 6.20
C ARG A 112 -14.35 -9.71 4.74
N PHE A 113 -13.97 -8.49 4.38
CA PHE A 113 -14.08 -7.93 3.04
C PHE A 113 -12.78 -8.01 2.24
N VAL A 114 -11.85 -8.91 2.60
CA VAL A 114 -10.64 -9.16 1.82
C VAL A 114 -10.55 -10.63 1.45
N VAL A 115 -10.28 -10.90 0.17
CA VAL A 115 -9.98 -12.24 -0.36
C VAL A 115 -8.56 -12.24 -0.93
N VAL A 116 -7.78 -13.24 -0.54
CA VAL A 116 -6.44 -13.48 -1.07
C VAL A 116 -6.51 -14.70 -1.97
N THR A 117 -6.25 -14.52 -3.27
CA THR A 117 -6.29 -15.65 -4.21
C THR A 117 -5.04 -16.52 -4.08
N GLY A 118 -3.89 -15.91 -3.80
CA GLY A 118 -2.60 -16.61 -3.72
C GLY A 118 -2.13 -17.19 -5.05
N GLY A 119 -2.72 -16.74 -6.17
CA GLY A 119 -2.45 -17.19 -7.53
C GLY A 119 -3.61 -16.92 -8.50
N PRO A 120 -3.53 -17.41 -9.75
CA PRO A 120 -4.61 -17.28 -10.73
C PRO A 120 -5.92 -17.94 -10.28
N LEU A 121 -7.04 -17.46 -10.82
CA LEU A 121 -8.39 -18.01 -10.57
C LEU A 121 -8.82 -19.07 -11.60
N ASP A 122 -7.93 -19.46 -12.51
CA ASP A 122 -8.14 -20.50 -13.50
C ASP A 122 -6.95 -21.47 -13.48
N VAL A 123 -7.25 -22.76 -13.51
CA VAL A 123 -6.26 -23.84 -13.54
C VAL A 123 -5.43 -23.82 -14.84
N SER A 124 -6.00 -23.30 -15.93
CA SER A 124 -5.31 -23.12 -17.21
C SER A 124 -4.21 -22.07 -17.10
N ASP A 125 -4.47 -20.97 -16.40
CA ASP A 125 -3.50 -19.88 -16.17
C ASP A 125 -2.32 -20.37 -15.32
N VAL A 126 -2.58 -21.31 -14.41
CA VAL A 126 -1.54 -21.96 -13.60
C VAL A 126 -0.58 -22.76 -14.49
N LYS A 127 -1.09 -23.46 -15.51
CA LYS A 127 -0.23 -24.17 -16.48
C LYS A 127 0.57 -23.21 -17.35
N ILE A 128 0.06 -22.03 -17.65
CA ILE A 128 0.80 -20.99 -18.38
C ILE A 128 1.98 -20.49 -17.52
N LEU A 129 1.77 -20.30 -16.21
CA LEU A 129 2.83 -19.88 -15.29
C LEU A 129 3.83 -21.00 -14.99
N ASN A 130 3.37 -22.25 -14.91
CA ASN A 130 4.22 -23.41 -14.65
C ASN A 130 3.83 -24.61 -15.55
N PRO A 131 4.40 -24.69 -16.77
CA PRO A 131 4.08 -25.77 -17.71
C PRO A 131 4.45 -27.18 -17.23
N ASN A 132 5.41 -27.29 -16.31
CA ASN A 132 5.92 -28.58 -15.80
C ASN A 132 5.23 -29.05 -14.52
N ILE A 133 4.11 -28.43 -14.14
CA ILE A 133 3.34 -28.83 -12.96
C ILE A 133 2.82 -30.27 -13.10
N SER A 134 2.97 -31.08 -12.05
CA SER A 134 2.46 -32.45 -12.04
C SER A 134 0.94 -32.50 -11.89
N ASP A 135 0.29 -33.56 -12.38
CA ASP A 135 -1.16 -33.72 -12.29
C ASP A 135 -1.67 -33.70 -10.84
N GLY A 136 -0.92 -34.29 -9.90
CA GLY A 136 -1.25 -34.26 -8.48
C GLY A 136 -1.18 -32.84 -7.88
N ALA A 137 -0.18 -32.04 -8.27
CA ALA A 137 -0.10 -30.64 -7.86
C ALA A 137 -1.19 -29.79 -8.51
N LEU A 138 -1.54 -30.08 -9.77
CA LEU A 138 -2.61 -29.40 -10.50
C LEU A 138 -3.98 -29.62 -9.84
N GLU A 139 -4.25 -30.82 -9.35
CA GLU A 139 -5.49 -31.15 -8.64
C GLU A 139 -5.59 -30.38 -7.30
N ASN A 140 -4.48 -30.26 -6.57
CA ASN A 140 -4.45 -29.40 -5.37
C ASN A 140 -4.72 -27.93 -5.70
N VAL A 141 -4.18 -27.44 -6.82
CA VAL A 141 -4.45 -26.08 -7.28
C VAL A 141 -5.91 -25.92 -7.69
N ARG A 142 -6.51 -26.88 -8.38
CA ARG A 142 -7.96 -26.86 -8.72
C ARG A 142 -8.81 -26.68 -7.47
N ARG A 143 -8.57 -27.48 -6.43
CA ARG A 143 -9.29 -27.35 -5.15
C ARG A 143 -9.09 -25.99 -4.49
N LYS A 144 -7.87 -25.44 -4.56
CA LYS A 144 -7.58 -24.11 -4.02
C LYS A 144 -8.34 -23.02 -4.80
N VAL A 145 -8.34 -23.09 -6.13
CA VAL A 145 -9.09 -22.18 -7.01
C VAL A 145 -10.58 -22.23 -6.68
N GLU A 146 -11.18 -23.42 -6.58
CA GLU A 146 -12.58 -23.58 -6.18
C GLU A 146 -12.87 -23.02 -4.78
N SER A 147 -11.95 -23.21 -3.83
CA SER A 147 -12.10 -22.65 -2.49
C SER A 147 -12.09 -21.13 -2.50
N VAL A 148 -11.25 -20.51 -3.35
CA VAL A 148 -11.20 -19.05 -3.50
C VAL A 148 -12.49 -18.55 -4.15
N TRP A 149 -12.98 -19.21 -5.20
CA TRP A 149 -14.27 -18.86 -5.82
C TRP A 149 -15.42 -18.92 -4.81
N ARG A 150 -15.48 -19.97 -4.00
CA ARG A 150 -16.46 -20.08 -2.92
C ARG A 150 -16.34 -18.96 -1.89
N ASP A 151 -15.12 -18.53 -1.55
CA ASP A 151 -14.93 -17.41 -0.62
C ASP A 151 -15.39 -16.07 -1.22
N ILE A 152 -15.13 -15.84 -2.52
CA ILE A 152 -15.62 -14.67 -3.26
C ILE A 152 -17.16 -14.67 -3.28
N GLU A 153 -17.77 -15.76 -3.73
CA GLU A 153 -19.23 -15.89 -3.85
C GLU A 153 -19.94 -15.77 -2.50
N ARG A 154 -19.32 -16.24 -1.41
CA ARG A 154 -19.85 -16.12 -0.05
C ARG A 154 -19.79 -14.69 0.48
N LYS A 155 -18.72 -13.94 0.17
CA LYS A 155 -18.50 -12.58 0.70
C LYS A 155 -19.13 -11.49 -0.15
N ALA A 156 -19.26 -11.70 -1.46
CA ALA A 156 -19.75 -10.69 -2.40
C ALA A 156 -21.17 -10.16 -2.07
N PRO A 157 -22.14 -10.96 -1.59
CA PRO A 157 -23.48 -10.46 -1.27
C PRO A 157 -23.52 -9.40 -0.17
N GLU A 158 -22.52 -9.38 0.72
CA GLU A 158 -22.39 -8.35 1.77
C GLU A 158 -21.71 -7.07 1.24
N ALA A 159 -21.21 -7.10 0.00
CA ALA A 159 -20.55 -5.98 -0.65
C ALA A 159 -21.45 -5.33 -1.70
N ARG A 160 -21.35 -3.99 -1.81
CA ARG A 160 -21.96 -3.20 -2.88
C ARG A 160 -21.15 -3.26 -4.17
N ARG A 161 -19.83 -3.50 -4.06
CA ARG A 161 -18.89 -3.53 -5.18
C ARG A 161 -17.70 -4.42 -4.86
N VAL A 162 -17.05 -4.93 -5.90
CA VAL A 162 -15.79 -5.69 -5.81
C VAL A 162 -14.67 -4.87 -6.41
N LEU A 163 -13.52 -4.79 -5.74
CA LEU A 163 -12.32 -4.12 -6.24
C LEU A 163 -11.15 -5.10 -6.27
N ILE A 164 -10.63 -5.33 -7.47
CA ILE A 164 -9.41 -6.11 -7.70
C ILE A 164 -8.24 -5.13 -7.75
N LEU A 165 -7.26 -5.35 -6.88
CA LEU A 165 -6.01 -4.58 -6.88
C LEU A 165 -4.89 -5.45 -7.46
N ALA A 166 -4.26 -4.94 -8.52
CA ALA A 166 -3.22 -5.66 -9.24
C ALA A 166 -1.94 -4.81 -9.38
N GLU A 167 -0.78 -5.45 -9.29
CA GLU A 167 0.52 -4.83 -9.60
C GLU A 167 0.90 -5.09 -11.06
N ALA A 168 1.25 -4.05 -11.81
CA ALA A 168 1.56 -4.13 -13.25
C ALA A 168 2.74 -5.08 -13.56
N GLY A 169 3.70 -5.19 -12.63
CA GLY A 169 4.85 -6.09 -12.75
C GLY A 169 4.55 -7.53 -12.34
N ASN A 170 3.35 -7.85 -11.84
CA ASN A 170 3.01 -9.17 -11.32
C ASN A 170 2.01 -9.88 -12.25
N ARG A 171 2.52 -10.89 -12.96
CA ARG A 171 1.72 -11.66 -13.92
C ARG A 171 0.54 -12.42 -13.27
N GLY A 172 0.69 -12.85 -12.01
CA GLY A 172 -0.40 -13.48 -11.27
C GLY A 172 -1.54 -12.50 -10.98
N ASP A 173 -1.19 -11.25 -10.63
CA ASP A 173 -2.16 -10.18 -10.40
C ASP A 173 -2.92 -9.81 -11.66
N LEU A 174 -2.22 -9.73 -12.80
CA LEU A 174 -2.85 -9.47 -14.09
C LEU A 174 -3.82 -10.59 -14.49
N MET A 175 -3.44 -11.85 -14.32
CA MET A 175 -4.34 -12.98 -14.61
C MET A 175 -5.61 -12.97 -13.74
N VAL A 176 -5.51 -12.53 -12.49
CA VAL A 176 -6.70 -12.38 -11.62
C VAL A 176 -7.56 -11.20 -12.09
N SER A 177 -6.95 -10.10 -12.52
CA SER A 177 -7.69 -8.91 -12.97
C SER A 177 -8.45 -9.14 -14.27
N GLU A 178 -7.90 -9.96 -15.17
CA GLU A 178 -8.59 -10.42 -16.40
C GLU A 178 -9.89 -11.18 -16.12
N ARG A 179 -10.05 -11.74 -14.91
CA ARG A 179 -11.27 -12.45 -14.48
C ARG A 179 -12.33 -11.55 -13.86
N ALA A 180 -12.15 -10.23 -13.86
CA ALA A 180 -13.14 -9.28 -13.35
C ALA A 180 -14.56 -9.52 -13.89
N GLY A 181 -14.69 -9.71 -15.22
CA GLY A 181 -15.99 -9.97 -15.83
C GLY A 181 -16.60 -11.32 -15.43
N GLU A 182 -15.78 -12.31 -15.08
CA GLU A 182 -16.27 -13.59 -14.55
C GLU A 182 -16.73 -13.46 -13.09
N ILE A 183 -15.97 -12.72 -12.27
CA ILE A 183 -16.35 -12.39 -10.89
C ILE A 183 -17.70 -11.66 -10.88
N GLU A 184 -17.87 -10.64 -11.73
CA GLU A 184 -19.14 -9.91 -11.83
C GLU A 184 -20.29 -10.80 -12.25
N ARG A 185 -20.11 -11.69 -13.25
CA ARG A 185 -21.16 -12.63 -13.67
C ARG A 185 -21.56 -13.62 -12.58
N ARG A 186 -20.60 -14.15 -11.82
CA ARG A 186 -20.86 -15.16 -10.77
C ARG A 186 -21.48 -14.56 -9.52
N THR A 187 -21.08 -13.34 -9.17
CA THR A 187 -21.51 -12.68 -7.93
C THR A 187 -22.71 -11.77 -8.13
N GLY A 188 -22.94 -11.27 -9.34
CA GLY A 188 -23.90 -10.20 -9.63
C GLY A 188 -23.48 -8.83 -9.11
N VAL A 189 -22.24 -8.68 -8.62
CA VAL A 189 -21.73 -7.46 -8.01
C VAL A 189 -20.76 -6.78 -8.96
N LYS A 190 -20.96 -5.47 -9.16
CA LYS A 190 -20.12 -4.65 -10.04
C LYS A 190 -18.65 -4.75 -9.64
N THR A 191 -17.81 -5.14 -10.58
CA THR A 191 -16.39 -5.42 -10.33
C THR A 191 -15.51 -4.40 -11.02
N PHE A 192 -14.56 -3.86 -10.27
CA PHE A 192 -13.59 -2.87 -10.74
C PHE A 192 -12.18 -3.42 -10.64
N VAL A 193 -11.31 -2.99 -11.56
CA VAL A 193 -9.89 -3.33 -11.56
C VAL A 193 -9.10 -2.05 -11.44
N LYS A 194 -8.14 -2.02 -10.51
CA LYS A 194 -7.11 -0.98 -10.46
C LYS A 194 -5.73 -1.62 -10.51
N ILE A 195 -4.94 -1.15 -11.48
CA ILE A 195 -3.56 -1.58 -11.69
C ILE A 195 -2.62 -0.50 -11.16
N PHE A 196 -1.62 -0.89 -10.37
CA PHE A 196 -0.61 -0.03 -9.78
C PHE A 196 0.79 -0.39 -10.28
N SER A 197 1.71 0.57 -10.29
CA SER A 197 3.15 0.31 -10.41
C SER A 197 3.65 -0.52 -9.23
N SER A 198 3.23 -0.16 -8.01
CA SER A 198 3.40 -0.98 -6.83
C SER A 198 2.23 -0.88 -5.86
N LEU A 199 1.82 -2.02 -5.29
CA LEU A 199 0.78 -2.04 -4.25
C LEU A 199 1.26 -1.47 -2.90
N LYS A 200 2.56 -1.18 -2.78
CA LYS A 200 3.09 -0.39 -1.65
C LYS A 200 2.58 1.04 -1.66
N ASP A 201 2.25 1.55 -2.85
CA ASP A 201 1.79 2.91 -3.06
C ASP A 201 0.30 3.07 -2.76
N LEU A 202 -0.37 2.02 -2.26
CA LEU A 202 -1.74 2.13 -1.75
C LEU A 202 -1.78 3.13 -0.60
N SER A 203 -2.55 4.19 -0.81
CA SER A 203 -2.73 5.29 0.12
C SER A 203 -4.22 5.58 0.34
N PRO A 204 -4.60 6.19 1.47
CA PRO A 204 -5.98 6.61 1.72
C PRO A 204 -6.53 7.52 0.63
N GLU A 205 -5.72 8.44 0.09
CA GLU A 205 -6.12 9.43 -0.92
C GLU A 205 -6.61 8.75 -2.21
N PHE A 206 -5.94 7.67 -2.63
CA PHE A 206 -6.42 6.86 -3.76
C PHE A 206 -7.85 6.35 -3.51
N PHE A 207 -8.13 5.86 -2.30
CA PHE A 207 -9.44 5.34 -1.98
C PHE A 207 -10.48 6.44 -1.80
N GLU A 208 -10.10 7.64 -1.33
CA GLU A 208 -11.00 8.79 -1.31
C GLU A 208 -11.43 9.20 -2.71
N GLU A 209 -10.50 9.27 -3.67
CA GLU A 209 -10.81 9.53 -5.08
C GLU A 209 -11.69 8.42 -5.67
N PHE A 210 -11.25 7.16 -5.54
CA PHE A 210 -11.92 6.01 -6.14
C PHE A 210 -13.31 5.72 -5.54
N LEU A 211 -13.47 5.88 -4.23
CA LEU A 211 -14.76 5.65 -3.55
C LEU A 211 -15.64 6.91 -3.54
N GLY A 212 -15.03 8.10 -3.62
CA GLY A 212 -15.73 9.39 -3.69
C GLY A 212 -16.44 9.62 -5.02
N ASP A 213 -15.83 9.26 -6.14
CA ASP A 213 -16.43 9.34 -7.47
C ASP A 213 -17.62 8.38 -7.68
N ALA A 214 -17.81 7.43 -6.77
CA ALA A 214 -18.88 6.44 -6.83
C ALA A 214 -20.10 6.78 -5.95
N ASN A 215 -20.09 7.95 -5.29
CA ASN A 215 -21.21 8.50 -4.54
C ASN A 215 -21.93 9.65 -5.29
N VAL A 216 -21.64 9.82 -6.59
CA VAL A 216 -22.35 10.73 -7.51
C VAL A 216 -23.08 9.92 -8.57
#